data_AF-A0A420HSB0-F1
#
_entry.id   AF-A0A420HSB0-F1
#
_cell.length_a   1.000
_cell.length_b   1.000
_cell.length_c   1.000
_cell.angle_alpha   90.00
_cell.angle_beta   90.00
_cell.angle_gamma   90.00
#
_symmetry.space_group_name_H-M   'P 1'
#
loop_
_entity.id
_entity.type
_entity.pdbx_description
1 polymer ?
#
loop_
_entity_poly.entity_id
_entity_poly.type
_entity_poly.pdbx_seq_one_letter_code
_entity_poly.pdbx_strand_id
1 'polypeptide(L)'
;MQLVDELSMIYTVCFMCYATFSFERPKIFRQILGTSLLFLSLSITLSYYYLQIPAFHQVAFGVLLTIVVFRSLYVMEFRIRKSLHERYALAFKKESMSLVSSDQLRDLRKDMNLLNKMWLMVGFGLSIFLGGFALWNLDNRYCSTLRYWRHRIGLPWGILLEGHGWWYVIYDH
;
A
#
# COMPACT_ATOMS: atom_id res chain seq x y z
N MET A 1 13.24 20.72 2.40
CA MET A 1 12.57 19.88 1.38
C MET A 1 12.32 18.45 1.90
N GLN A 2 13.30 17.79 2.52
CA GLN A 2 13.14 16.42 3.06
C GLN A 2 12.07 16.25 4.17
N LEU A 3 11.94 17.24 5.07
CA LEU A 3 10.96 17.18 6.16
C LEU A 3 9.51 17.08 5.67
N VAL A 4 9.16 17.80 4.60
CA VAL A 4 7.78 17.82 4.08
C VAL A 4 7.41 16.47 3.45
N ASP A 5 8.36 15.86 2.75
CA ASP A 5 8.18 14.54 2.14
C ASP A 5 7.95 13.47 3.21
N GLU A 6 8.81 13.42 4.24
CA GLU A 6 8.69 12.48 5.36
C GLU A 6 7.35 12.65 6.13
N LEU A 7 6.96 13.88 6.46
CA LEU A 7 5.67 14.14 7.12
C LEU A 7 4.47 13.69 6.25
N SER A 8 4.53 13.92 4.95
CA SER A 8 3.45 13.54 4.03
C SER A 8 3.23 12.02 3.99
N MET A 9 4.30 11.22 4.16
CA MET A 9 4.22 9.76 4.24
C MET A 9 3.42 9.30 5.47
N ILE A 10 3.57 9.95 6.63
CA ILE A 10 2.80 9.61 7.84
C ILE A 10 1.32 9.96 7.65
N TYR A 11 1.02 11.13 7.09
CA TYR A 11 -0.36 11.58 6.91
C TYR A 11 -1.14 10.69 5.93
N THR A 12 -0.50 10.26 4.85
CA THR A 12 -1.13 9.36 3.88
C THR A 12 -1.43 7.99 4.49
N VAL A 13 -0.54 7.41 5.28
CA VAL A 13 -0.80 6.13 5.96
C VAL A 13 -1.87 6.28 7.03
N CYS A 14 -1.90 7.37 7.80
CA CYS A 14 -2.98 7.64 8.74
C CYS A 14 -4.35 7.75 8.04
N PHE A 15 -4.41 8.38 6.87
CA PHE A 15 -5.62 8.43 6.06
C PHE A 15 -6.05 7.03 5.58
N MET A 16 -5.11 6.21 5.09
CA MET A 16 -5.39 4.82 4.71
C MET A 16 -5.87 3.97 5.89
N CYS A 17 -5.31 4.17 7.09
CA CYS A 17 -5.76 3.56 8.33
C CYS A 17 -7.21 3.94 8.62
N TYR A 18 -7.53 5.22 8.55
CA TYR A 18 -8.90 5.68 8.73
C TYR A 18 -9.85 5.05 7.72
N ALA A 19 -9.52 5.06 6.43
CA ALA A 19 -10.36 4.47 5.38
C ALA A 19 -10.62 2.97 5.61
N THR A 20 -9.58 2.21 5.95
CA THR A 20 -9.67 0.74 6.08
C THR A 20 -10.36 0.29 7.37
N PHE A 21 -10.10 0.98 8.49
CA PHE A 21 -10.69 0.62 9.79
C PHE A 21 -12.07 1.25 10.03
N SER A 22 -12.41 2.35 9.36
CA SER A 22 -13.74 2.97 9.47
C SER A 22 -14.82 2.28 8.65
N PHE A 23 -14.43 1.41 7.70
CA PHE A 23 -15.35 0.68 6.83
C PHE A 23 -16.31 -0.19 7.65
N GLU A 24 -17.62 -0.03 7.41
CA GLU A 24 -18.71 -0.73 8.11
C GLU A 24 -18.75 -0.56 9.64
N ARG A 25 -18.19 0.53 10.18
CA ARG A 25 -18.23 0.83 11.62
C ARG A 25 -19.22 1.95 11.96
N PRO A 26 -19.79 1.95 13.19
CA PRO A 26 -20.72 3.00 13.63
C PRO A 26 -20.05 4.38 13.68
N LYS A 27 -20.83 5.45 13.50
CA LYS A 27 -20.34 6.84 13.41
C LYS A 27 -19.42 7.23 14.57
N ILE A 28 -19.76 6.81 15.80
CA ILE A 28 -18.97 7.08 17.02
C ILE A 28 -17.58 6.47 16.90
N PHE A 29 -17.48 5.21 16.47
CA PHE A 29 -16.17 4.55 16.28
C PHE A 29 -15.34 5.27 15.23
N ARG A 30 -15.95 5.72 14.13
CA ARG A 30 -15.25 6.47 13.08
C ARG A 30 -14.70 7.80 13.62
N GLN A 31 -15.50 8.53 14.41
CA GLN A 31 -15.06 9.78 15.02
C GLN A 31 -13.89 9.55 15.99
N ILE A 32 -14.00 8.56 16.89
CA ILE A 32 -12.93 8.21 17.84
C ILE A 32 -11.64 7.80 17.10
N LEU A 33 -11.77 6.96 16.07
CA LEU A 33 -10.62 6.54 15.27
C LEU A 33 -9.98 7.74 14.56
N GLY A 34 -10.78 8.62 13.96
CA GLY A 34 -10.29 9.80 13.27
C GLY A 34 -9.56 10.77 14.21
N THR A 35 -10.14 11.06 15.38
CA THR A 35 -9.49 11.93 16.38
C THR A 35 -8.22 11.29 16.95
N SER A 36 -8.23 9.98 17.20
CA SER A 36 -7.05 9.25 17.64
C SER A 36 -5.91 9.26 16.61
N LEU A 37 -6.21 9.06 15.33
CA LEU A 37 -5.21 9.08 14.26
C LEU A 37 -4.64 10.48 14.01
N LEU A 38 -5.47 11.53 14.13
CA LEU A 38 -5.01 12.92 14.07
C LEU A 38 -4.11 13.27 15.24
N PHE A 39 -4.47 12.84 16.45
CA PHE A 39 -3.62 13.03 17.63
C PHE A 39 -2.29 12.29 17.47
N LEU A 40 -2.33 11.05 16.98
CA LEU A 40 -1.14 10.25 16.72
C LEU A 40 -0.23 10.91 15.68
N SER A 41 -0.78 11.38 14.55
CA SER A 41 0.03 12.02 13.51
C SER A 41 0.68 13.31 14.00
N LEU A 42 -0.06 14.16 14.73
CA LEU A 42 0.48 15.36 15.34
C LEU A 42 1.57 15.05 16.37
N SER A 43 1.36 14.04 17.20
CA SER A 43 2.36 13.60 18.18
C SER A 43 3.64 13.13 17.49
N ILE A 44 3.54 12.32 16.44
CA ILE A 44 4.71 11.87 15.67
C ILE A 44 5.43 13.06 15.04
N THR A 45 4.69 13.99 14.44
CA THR A 45 5.24 15.20 13.82
C THR A 45 5.99 16.07 14.83
N LEU A 46 5.40 16.32 16.01
CA LEU A 46 6.03 17.12 17.05
C LEU A 46 7.27 16.44 17.64
N SER A 47 7.18 15.13 17.94
CA SER A 47 8.33 14.35 18.40
C SER A 47 9.45 14.35 17.38
N TYR A 48 9.12 14.23 16.08
CA TYR A 48 10.12 14.26 15.02
C TYR A 48 10.76 15.65 14.86
N TYR A 49 9.96 16.72 14.96
CA TYR A 49 10.47 18.09 14.93
C TYR A 49 11.45 18.38 16.08
N TYR A 50 11.19 17.85 17.28
CA TYR A 50 12.07 18.05 18.43
C TYR A 50 13.32 17.16 18.41
N LEU A 51 13.16 15.87 18.08
CA LEU A 51 14.26 14.90 18.14
C LEU A 51 15.16 14.97 16.89
N GLN A 52 14.63 15.28 15.71
CA GLN A 52 15.36 15.32 14.43
C GLN A 52 16.11 13.99 14.13
N ILE A 53 15.64 12.86 14.67
CA ILE A 53 16.24 11.53 14.47
C ILE A 53 15.46 10.80 13.35
N PRO A 54 16.05 10.55 12.17
CA PRO A 54 15.36 9.92 11.04
C PRO A 54 14.90 8.48 11.35
N ALA A 55 15.63 7.75 12.20
CA ALA A 55 15.28 6.40 12.61
C ALA A 55 13.93 6.33 13.36
N PHE A 56 13.60 7.35 14.15
CA PHE A 56 12.31 7.39 14.86
C PHE A 56 11.14 7.44 13.86
N HIS A 57 11.26 8.31 12.85
CA HIS A 57 10.27 8.45 11.80
C HIS A 57 10.09 7.14 11.01
N GLN A 58 11.19 6.50 10.62
CA GLN A 58 11.19 5.25 9.86
C GLN A 58 10.49 4.11 10.61
N VAL A 59 10.75 3.98 11.91
CA VAL A 59 10.09 2.96 12.74
C VAL A 59 8.60 3.24 12.87
N ALA A 60 8.22 4.50 13.15
CA ALA A 60 6.82 4.90 13.26
C ALA A 60 6.05 4.63 11.96
N PHE A 61 6.62 5.03 10.82
CA PHE A 61 6.06 4.76 9.50
C PHE A 61 5.93 3.27 9.21
N GLY A 62 6.99 2.48 9.46
CA GLY A 62 7.00 1.04 9.22
C GLY A 62 5.95 0.29 10.02
N VAL A 63 5.75 0.67 11.29
CA VAL A 63 4.70 0.10 12.14
C VAL A 63 3.31 0.42 11.59
N LEU A 64 3.03 1.70 11.28
CA LEU A 64 1.75 2.14 10.74
C LEU A 64 1.42 1.45 9.40
N LEU A 65 2.41 1.38 8.52
CA LEU A 65 2.26 0.75 7.21
C LEU A 65 1.98 -0.75 7.35
N THR A 66 2.69 -1.44 8.23
CA THR A 66 2.47 -2.88 8.49
C THR A 66 1.06 -3.15 8.98
N ILE A 67 0.57 -2.32 9.92
CA ILE A 67 -0.80 -2.43 10.45
C ILE A 67 -1.82 -2.26 9.32
N VAL A 68 -1.66 -1.25 8.45
CA VAL A 68 -2.62 -0.98 7.38
C VAL A 68 -2.60 -2.06 6.31
N VAL A 69 -1.41 -2.54 5.91
CA VAL A 69 -1.27 -3.60 4.92
C VAL A 69 -1.88 -4.89 5.45
N PHE A 70 -1.55 -5.29 6.68
CA PHE A 70 -2.10 -6.49 7.28
C PHE A 70 -3.62 -6.41 7.41
N ARG A 71 -4.16 -5.25 7.81
CA ARG A 71 -5.59 -5.03 7.87
C ARG A 71 -6.25 -5.15 6.49
N SER A 72 -5.65 -4.57 5.46
CA SER A 72 -6.15 -4.64 4.07
C SER A 72 -6.14 -6.08 3.54
N LEU A 73 -5.07 -6.83 3.80
CA LEU A 73 -4.97 -8.25 3.47
C LEU A 73 -6.04 -9.07 4.19
N TYR A 74 -6.23 -8.84 5.49
CA TYR A 74 -7.27 -9.51 6.28
C TYR A 74 -8.66 -9.26 5.72
N VAL A 75 -8.99 -8.01 5.38
CA VAL A 75 -10.30 -7.66 4.80
C VAL A 75 -10.51 -8.36 3.45
N MET A 76 -9.50 -8.35 2.59
CA MET A 76 -9.58 -8.99 1.28
C MET A 76 -9.74 -10.51 1.40
N GLU A 77 -8.93 -11.17 2.24
CA GLU A 77 -8.96 -12.62 2.40
C GLU A 77 -10.23 -13.09 3.14
N PHE A 78 -10.52 -12.52 4.30
CA PHE A 78 -11.59 -13.07 5.14
C PHE A 78 -12.99 -12.55 4.79
N ARG A 79 -13.11 -11.31 4.28
CA ARG A 79 -14.43 -10.75 3.95
C ARG A 79 -14.78 -10.97 2.50
N ILE A 80 -13.91 -10.56 1.58
CA ILE A 80 -14.22 -10.59 0.15
C ILE A 80 -14.18 -12.03 -0.38
N ARG A 81 -13.09 -12.78 -0.15
CA ARG A 81 -12.97 -14.15 -0.67
C ARG A 81 -14.06 -15.07 -0.13
N LYS A 82 -14.33 -15.02 1.17
CA LYS A 82 -15.40 -15.82 1.80
C LYS A 82 -16.78 -15.48 1.24
N SER A 83 -17.14 -14.20 1.18
CA SER A 83 -18.44 -13.78 0.64
C SER A 83 -18.63 -14.21 -0.81
N LEU A 84 -17.58 -14.10 -1.62
CA LEU A 84 -17.64 -14.49 -3.03
C LEU A 84 -17.72 -16.01 -3.19
N HIS A 85 -17.01 -16.78 -2.37
CA HIS A 85 -17.10 -18.25 -2.36
C HIS A 85 -18.49 -18.74 -1.96
N GLU A 86 -19.11 -18.14 -0.95
CA GLU A 86 -20.50 -18.44 -0.55
C GLU A 86 -21.49 -18.16 -1.69
N ARG A 87 -21.36 -17.01 -2.38
CA ARG A 87 -22.19 -16.69 -3.54
C ARG A 87 -22.00 -17.69 -4.69
N TYR A 88 -20.76 -18.10 -4.94
CA TYR A 88 -20.45 -19.08 -5.97
C TYR A 88 -21.04 -20.47 -5.67
N ALA A 89 -20.90 -20.96 -4.43
CA ALA A 89 -21.48 -22.22 -4.00
C ALA A 89 -23.02 -22.21 -4.09
N LEU A 90 -23.66 -21.10 -3.70
CA LEU A 90 -25.11 -20.92 -3.85
C LEU A 90 -25.55 -20.89 -5.31
N ALA A 91 -24.79 -20.22 -6.18
CA ALA A 91 -25.10 -20.13 -7.61
C ALA A 91 -24.97 -21.49 -8.31
N PHE A 92 -23.91 -22.26 -8.01
CA PHE A 92 -23.72 -23.61 -8.54
C PHE A 92 -24.85 -24.56 -8.11
N LYS A 93 -25.29 -24.47 -6.84
CA LYS A 93 -26.45 -25.22 -6.36
C LYS A 93 -27.74 -24.83 -7.10
N LYS A 94 -27.96 -23.54 -7.37
CA LYS A 94 -29.15 -23.08 -8.13
C LYS A 94 -29.08 -23.47 -9.61
N GLU A 95 -27.90 -23.51 -10.20
CA GLU A 95 -27.67 -23.98 -11.57
C GLU A 95 -28.05 -25.45 -11.72
N SER A 96 -27.64 -26.32 -10.79
CA SER A 96 -28.06 -27.73 -10.79
C SER A 96 -29.57 -27.93 -10.68
N MET A 97 -30.27 -26.94 -10.12
CA MET A 97 -31.74 -26.94 -9.99
C MET A 97 -32.42 -26.18 -11.14
N SER A 98 -31.67 -25.77 -12.18
CA SER A 98 -32.13 -24.96 -13.33
C SER A 98 -32.75 -23.60 -12.95
N LEU A 99 -32.50 -23.09 -11.74
CA LEU A 99 -33.06 -21.83 -11.23
C LEU A 99 -32.15 -20.61 -11.43
N VAL A 100 -30.92 -20.80 -11.89
CA VAL A 100 -29.96 -19.70 -12.10
C VAL A 100 -29.77 -19.47 -13.60
N SER A 101 -29.82 -18.20 -14.00
CA SER A 101 -29.48 -17.83 -15.38
C SER A 101 -27.98 -18.00 -15.62
N SER A 102 -27.62 -18.49 -16.81
CA SER A 102 -26.23 -18.60 -17.26
C SER A 102 -25.48 -17.26 -17.20
N ASP A 103 -26.18 -16.14 -17.38
CA ASP A 103 -25.61 -14.80 -17.25
C ASP A 103 -25.12 -14.50 -15.82
N GLN A 104 -25.88 -14.91 -14.80
CA GLN A 104 -25.51 -14.72 -13.39
C GLN A 104 -24.24 -15.50 -13.04
N LEU A 105 -24.11 -16.74 -13.54
CA LEU A 105 -22.93 -17.56 -13.30
C LEU A 105 -21.69 -16.99 -13.99
N ARG A 106 -21.87 -16.42 -15.19
CA ARG A 106 -20.82 -15.71 -15.93
C ARG A 106 -20.30 -14.51 -15.15
N ASP A 107 -21.18 -13.72 -14.55
CA ASP A 107 -20.78 -12.53 -13.78
C ASP A 107 -20.03 -12.92 -12.49
N LEU A 108 -20.48 -13.94 -11.76
CA LEU A 108 -19.74 -14.50 -10.63
C LEU A 108 -18.34 -15.01 -10.99
N ARG A 109 -18.19 -15.63 -12.17
CA ARG A 109 -16.88 -16.05 -12.68
C ARG A 109 -15.99 -14.86 -12.99
N LYS A 110 -16.54 -13.76 -13.51
CA LYS A 110 -15.78 -12.51 -13.71
C LYS A 110 -15.32 -11.94 -12.37
N ASP A 111 -16.17 -11.93 -11.35
CA ASP A 111 -15.82 -11.45 -10.01
C ASP A 111 -14.66 -12.26 -9.39
N MET A 112 -14.65 -13.59 -9.59
CA MET A 112 -13.55 -14.46 -9.16
C MET A 112 -12.24 -14.11 -9.86
N ASN A 113 -12.31 -13.89 -11.18
CA ASN A 113 -11.15 -13.47 -11.95
C ASN A 113 -10.67 -12.07 -11.52
N LEU A 114 -11.59 -11.17 -11.17
CA LEU A 114 -11.28 -9.85 -10.64
C LEU A 114 -10.55 -9.96 -9.30
N LEU A 115 -11.02 -10.80 -8.37
CA LEU A 115 -10.36 -11.03 -7.08
C LEU A 115 -8.94 -11.56 -7.24
N ASN A 116 -8.71 -12.51 -8.15
CA ASN A 116 -7.37 -13.01 -8.46
C ASN A 116 -6.46 -11.92 -9.02
N LYS A 117 -6.98 -11.03 -9.88
CA LYS A 117 -6.24 -9.86 -10.37
C LYS A 117 -5.90 -8.88 -9.24
N MET A 118 -6.81 -8.63 -8.31
CA MET A 118 -6.55 -7.79 -7.14
C MET A 118 -5.40 -8.36 -6.28
N TRP A 119 -5.39 -9.67 -6.05
CA TRP A 119 -4.30 -10.34 -5.34
C TRP A 119 -2.96 -10.26 -6.06
N LEU A 120 -2.95 -10.38 -7.39
CA LEU A 120 -1.74 -10.20 -8.19
C LEU A 120 -1.19 -8.77 -8.04
N MET A 121 -2.06 -7.75 -8.12
CA MET A 121 -1.67 -6.35 -7.91
C MET A 121 -1.09 -6.11 -6.51
N VAL A 122 -1.71 -6.70 -5.47
CA VAL A 122 -1.21 -6.62 -4.10
C VAL A 122 0.17 -7.28 -3.98
N GLY A 123 0.35 -8.47 -4.55
CA GLY A 123 1.65 -9.15 -4.56
C GLY A 123 2.74 -8.34 -5.28
N PHE A 124 2.40 -7.75 -6.43
CA PHE A 124 3.30 -6.87 -7.16
C PHE A 124 3.67 -5.61 -6.36
N GLY A 125 2.69 -4.96 -5.72
CA GLY A 125 2.91 -3.80 -4.85
C GLY A 125 3.81 -4.11 -3.65
N LEU A 126 3.57 -5.24 -2.96
CA LEU A 126 4.42 -5.72 -1.88
C LEU A 126 5.85 -6.02 -2.36
N SER A 127 5.99 -6.63 -3.54
CA SER A 127 7.30 -6.92 -4.14
C SER A 127 8.07 -5.63 -4.44
N ILE A 128 7.42 -4.61 -5.02
CA ILE A 128 8.05 -3.32 -5.28
C ILE A 128 8.46 -2.66 -3.96
N PHE A 129 7.57 -2.63 -2.98
CA PHE A 129 7.84 -2.00 -1.69
C PHE A 129 9.02 -2.67 -0.96
N LEU A 130 9.00 -4.00 -0.84
CA LEU A 130 10.08 -4.76 -0.21
C LEU A 130 11.37 -4.67 -1.01
N GLY A 131 11.29 -4.68 -2.34
CA GLY A 131 12.43 -4.46 -3.23
C GLY A 131 13.07 -3.10 -3.00
N GLY A 132 12.26 -2.04 -2.95
CA GLY A 132 12.72 -0.68 -2.64
C GLY A 132 13.34 -0.59 -1.24
N PHE A 133 12.72 -1.19 -0.24
CA PHE A 133 13.26 -1.22 1.13
C PHE A 133 14.59 -1.98 1.22
N ALA A 134 14.71 -3.12 0.50
CA ALA A 134 15.94 -3.89 0.44
C ALA A 134 17.06 -3.10 -0.26
N LEU A 135 16.76 -2.45 -1.39
CA LEU A 135 17.70 -1.59 -2.11
C LEU A 135 18.15 -0.41 -1.25
N TRP A 136 17.23 0.23 -0.52
CA TRP A 136 17.54 1.33 0.38
C TRP A 136 18.44 0.89 1.55
N ASN A 137 18.19 -0.28 2.15
CA ASN A 137 19.07 -0.83 3.19
C ASN A 137 20.46 -1.21 2.64
N LEU A 138 20.51 -1.71 1.41
CA LEU A 138 21.76 -2.01 0.72
C LEU A 138 22.57 -0.72 0.51
N ASP A 139 21.94 0.36 0.05
CA ASP A 139 22.59 1.65 -0.16
C ASP A 139 23.12 2.25 1.14
N ASN A 140 22.32 2.21 2.21
CA ASN A 140 22.76 2.66 3.53
C ASN A 140 23.98 1.88 4.06
N ARG A 141 24.05 0.56 3.81
CA ARG A 141 25.14 -0.28 4.32
C ARG A 141 26.41 -0.23 3.47
N TYR A 142 26.28 -0.07 2.16
CA TYR A 142 27.39 -0.04 1.20
C TYR A 142 27.72 1.37 0.69
N CYS A 143 27.34 2.41 1.45
CA CYS A 143 27.40 3.82 1.08
C CYS A 143 28.76 4.30 0.49
N SER A 144 29.88 3.78 0.98
CA SER A 144 31.23 4.09 0.44
C SER A 144 31.52 3.41 -0.90
N THR A 145 31.05 2.18 -1.07
CA THR A 145 31.24 1.37 -2.27
C THR A 145 30.30 1.87 -3.37
N LEU A 146 29.03 2.14 -3.08
CA LEU A 146 28.06 2.70 -4.05
C LEU A 146 28.43 4.12 -4.51
N ARG A 147 28.99 4.98 -3.65
CA ARG A 147 29.59 6.26 -4.08
C ARG A 147 30.74 6.09 -5.06
N TYR A 148 31.57 5.06 -4.86
CA TYR A 148 32.67 4.72 -5.76
C TYR A 148 32.18 4.15 -7.10
N TRP A 149 31.20 3.25 -7.07
CA TRP A 149 30.56 2.70 -8.26
C TRP A 149 29.80 3.75 -9.06
N ARG A 150 29.14 4.72 -8.41
CA ARG A 150 28.48 5.87 -9.07
C ARG A 150 29.46 6.77 -9.81
N HIS A 151 30.67 6.96 -9.30
CA HIS A 151 31.74 7.68 -10.01
C HIS A 151 32.35 6.86 -11.16
N ARG A 152 32.37 5.53 -11.05
CA ARG A 152 32.94 4.62 -12.07
C ARG A 152 31.97 4.33 -13.23
N ILE A 153 30.67 4.25 -12.96
CA ILE A 153 29.67 3.83 -13.95
C ILE A 153 29.28 5.00 -14.87
N GLY A 154 29.32 6.25 -14.40
CA GLY A 154 28.93 7.41 -15.22
C GLY A 154 27.51 7.28 -15.82
N LEU A 155 27.10 8.22 -16.66
CA LEU A 155 25.86 8.15 -17.44
C LEU A 155 25.93 6.94 -18.39
N PRO A 156 24.90 6.09 -18.50
CA PRO A 156 23.48 6.46 -18.49
C PRO A 156 22.64 5.91 -17.32
N TRP A 157 23.21 5.07 -16.44
CA TRP A 157 22.43 4.44 -15.36
C TRP A 157 22.03 5.38 -14.21
N GLY A 158 22.62 6.58 -14.13
CA GLY A 158 22.17 7.63 -13.20
C GLY A 158 20.80 8.21 -13.54
N ILE A 159 20.48 8.39 -14.83
CA ILE A 159 19.20 8.94 -15.33
C ILE A 159 18.06 7.91 -15.20
N LEU A 160 18.38 6.61 -15.30
CA LEU A 160 17.39 5.54 -15.12
C LEU A 160 16.99 5.32 -13.66
N LEU A 161 17.79 5.78 -12.69
CA LEU A 161 17.49 5.74 -11.26
C LEU A 161 16.85 7.04 -10.73
N GLU A 162 17.06 8.19 -11.39
CA GLU A 162 16.31 9.43 -11.17
C GLU A 162 15.01 9.44 -11.97
N GLY A 163 13.97 8.76 -11.49
CA GLY A 163 12.64 8.70 -12.13
C GLY A 163 11.91 10.04 -12.36
N HIS A 164 12.53 11.19 -12.04
CA HIS A 164 11.97 12.52 -12.28
C HIS A 164 12.19 13.06 -13.71
N GLY A 165 13.13 12.52 -14.48
CA GLY A 165 13.46 13.03 -15.83
C GLY A 165 12.48 12.63 -16.95
N TRP A 166 11.64 11.61 -16.73
CA TRP A 166 10.81 11.02 -17.80
C TRP A 166 9.60 11.88 -18.21
N TRP A 167 9.14 12.77 -17.32
CA TRP A 167 7.98 13.64 -17.60
C TRP A 167 8.32 14.75 -18.60
N TYR A 168 9.59 15.18 -18.69
CA TYR A 168 10.02 16.19 -19.66
C TYR A 168 10.24 15.64 -21.07
N VAL A 169 10.45 14.33 -21.23
CA VAL A 169 10.69 13.71 -22.54
C VAL A 169 9.37 13.34 -23.26
N ILE A 170 8.26 13.22 -22.53
CA ILE A 170 6.97 12.78 -23.08
C ILE A 170 6.04 13.95 -23.46
N TYR A 171 6.29 15.17 -22.96
CA TYR A 171 5.44 16.34 -23.23
C TYR A 171 5.93 17.26 -24.36
N ASP A 172 7.03 16.91 -25.03
CA ASP A 172 7.57 17.68 -26.17
C ASP A 172 7.39 16.90 -27.49
N HIS A 173 6.15 16.49 -27.77
CA HIS A 173 5.74 16.11 -29.13
C HIS A 173 4.27 16.37 -29.42
#